data_AF-A0A4Q5SA63-F1
#
_entry.id   AF-A0A4Q5SA63-F1
#
_cell.length_a   1.000
_cell.length_b   1.000
_cell.length_c   1.000
_cell.angle_alpha   90.00
_cell.angle_beta   90.00
_cell.angle_gamma   90.00
#
_symmetry.space_group_name_H-M   'P 1'
#
loop_
_entity.id
_entity.type
_entity.pdbx_description
1 polymer ?
#
loop_
_entity_poly.entity_id
_entity_poly.type
_entity_poly.pdbx_seq_one_letter_code
_entity_poly.pdbx_strand_id
1 'polypeptide(L)'
;MTDYNKIRRFCEQESRLTAEVLDNFLLYYAGEKEKLPKEFISLLMRFRHAIGGMPSGWIPSITSQFIAHRLFKSGGLIKKYLNHVTVKNLDPKQYTFLQLLSDTPWRFSFSEIRSQPAPDFYEMEDVFTGERFLLFSKGIGQILAEHKVLLWFNLVGFNGHCWQTYGPIGNFQSFDADDVFFYATELDRSITSEATLFNYLEKNPVPFMMLMTGASYPLIMNNGYEVVQVCGESPLKTINISELQKKFTVEHAHGVTRISHLQWSDPPHLAEAYYEEKSETISLTALTDSGYKNMAGLLKEFAPDLPAEPDVRVHLPMITFIKDVLKKDITLTPHAHLFEKTPEPADAEMMDNLNVALQMALPYVNSGVAPDLDAIAKKTGLPVDTVADLLQHVMGKVEKLKKKGRK
;
A
#
# COMPACT_ATOMS: atom_id res chain seq x y z
N MET A 1 22.91 -23.83 -17.94
CA MET A 1 22.75 -22.38 -17.73
C MET A 1 21.64 -21.89 -18.63
N THR A 2 20.67 -21.13 -18.11
CA THR A 2 19.50 -20.64 -18.87
C THR A 2 19.94 -19.61 -19.92
N ASP A 3 19.48 -19.76 -21.16
CA ASP A 3 19.77 -18.79 -22.24
C ASP A 3 18.74 -17.64 -22.23
N TYR A 4 19.02 -16.62 -21.42
CA TYR A 4 18.17 -15.43 -21.30
C TYR A 4 18.09 -14.59 -22.58
N ASN A 5 19.08 -14.70 -23.49
CA ASN A 5 19.03 -13.98 -24.77
C ASN A 5 17.99 -14.60 -25.71
N LYS A 6 17.91 -15.94 -25.75
CA LYS A 6 16.85 -16.63 -26.49
C LYS A 6 15.47 -16.32 -25.91
N ILE A 7 15.31 -16.39 -24.59
CA ILE A 7 14.04 -16.06 -23.92
C ILE A 7 13.65 -14.60 -24.18
N ARG A 8 14.58 -13.65 -24.12
CA ARG A 8 14.33 -12.23 -24.41
C ARG A 8 13.76 -12.03 -25.81
N ARG A 9 14.38 -12.60 -26.85
CA ARG A 9 13.88 -12.46 -28.23
C ARG A 9 12.45 -12.98 -28.36
N PHE A 10 12.15 -14.07 -27.65
CA PHE A 10 10.79 -14.61 -27.59
C PHE A 10 9.84 -13.65 -26.87
N CYS A 11 10.13 -13.25 -25.63
CA CYS A 11 9.26 -12.35 -24.85
C CYS A 11 9.07 -10.98 -25.58
N GLU A 12 10.06 -10.48 -26.34
CA GLU A 12 9.91 -9.29 -27.19
C GLU A 12 9.04 -9.49 -28.43
N GLN A 13 9.12 -10.67 -29.07
CA GLN A 13 8.24 -11.03 -30.17
C GLN A 13 6.79 -11.16 -29.69
N GLU A 14 6.58 -11.79 -28.54
CA GLU A 14 5.27 -11.91 -27.90
C GLU A 14 4.69 -10.55 -27.56
N SER A 15 5.48 -9.61 -27.03
CA SER A 15 5.00 -8.24 -26.78
C SER A 15 4.50 -7.54 -28.06
N ARG A 16 5.10 -7.81 -29.23
CA ARG A 16 4.59 -7.29 -30.52
C ARG A 16 3.27 -7.93 -30.89
N LEU A 17 3.13 -9.24 -30.72
CA LEU A 17 1.87 -9.96 -30.97
C LEU A 17 0.76 -9.51 -30.01
N THR A 18 1.08 -9.25 -28.74
CA THR A 18 0.15 -8.66 -27.78
C THR A 18 -0.35 -7.31 -28.30
N ALA A 19 0.54 -6.41 -28.75
CA ALA A 19 0.12 -5.13 -29.30
C ALA A 19 -0.76 -5.29 -30.55
N GLU A 20 -0.36 -6.16 -31.49
CA GLU A 20 -1.06 -6.36 -32.76
C GLU A 20 -2.43 -7.03 -32.60
N VAL A 21 -2.50 -8.08 -31.78
CA VAL A 21 -3.67 -8.97 -31.70
C VAL A 21 -4.55 -8.61 -30.51
N LEU A 22 -3.94 -8.30 -29.36
CA LEU A 22 -4.69 -8.00 -28.15
C LEU A 22 -5.12 -6.55 -28.12
N ASP A 23 -4.16 -5.63 -28.09
CA ASP A 23 -4.41 -4.21 -27.89
C ASP A 23 -5.19 -3.62 -29.06
N ASN A 24 -4.79 -3.92 -30.31
CA ASN A 24 -5.40 -3.32 -31.50
C ASN A 24 -6.66 -4.03 -32.01
N PHE A 25 -7.00 -5.21 -31.48
CA PHE A 25 -8.12 -6.00 -31.98
C PHE A 25 -8.96 -6.62 -30.87
N LEU A 26 -8.44 -7.61 -30.15
CA LEU A 26 -9.26 -8.47 -29.31
C LEU A 26 -9.90 -7.72 -28.14
N LEU A 27 -9.20 -6.75 -27.53
CA LEU A 27 -9.76 -5.96 -26.44
C LEU A 27 -10.99 -5.17 -26.88
N TYR A 28 -10.95 -4.54 -28.05
CA TYR A 28 -12.09 -3.81 -28.59
C TYR A 28 -13.19 -4.77 -29.01
N TYR A 29 -12.83 -5.80 -29.77
CA TYR A 29 -13.79 -6.74 -30.34
C TYR A 29 -14.56 -7.52 -29.27
N ALA A 30 -13.84 -8.11 -28.31
CA ALA A 30 -14.44 -8.86 -27.22
C ALA A 30 -15.02 -7.93 -26.16
N GLY A 31 -14.31 -6.86 -25.81
CA GLY A 31 -14.73 -5.89 -24.81
C GLY A 31 -16.08 -5.24 -25.14
N GLU A 32 -16.29 -4.82 -26.39
CA GLU A 32 -17.58 -4.24 -26.82
C GLU A 32 -18.71 -5.26 -26.81
N LYS A 33 -18.47 -6.46 -27.36
CA LYS A 33 -19.49 -7.54 -27.40
C LYS A 33 -19.97 -7.94 -26.00
N GLU A 34 -19.07 -7.96 -25.03
CA GLU A 34 -19.33 -8.37 -23.65
C GLU A 34 -19.62 -7.17 -22.74
N LYS A 35 -19.55 -5.94 -23.28
CA LYS A 35 -19.76 -4.68 -22.54
C LYS A 35 -18.82 -4.52 -21.34
N LEU A 36 -17.62 -5.09 -21.43
CA LEU A 36 -16.62 -5.06 -20.35
C LEU A 36 -16.16 -3.64 -19.99
N PRO A 37 -15.96 -2.69 -20.94
CA PRO A 37 -15.69 -1.30 -20.57
C PRO A 37 -16.81 -0.69 -19.72
N LYS A 38 -18.08 -1.00 -20.03
CA LYS A 38 -19.23 -0.50 -19.28
C LYS A 38 -19.32 -1.14 -17.89
N GLU A 39 -19.05 -2.44 -17.78
CA GLU A 39 -18.91 -3.14 -16.49
C GLU A 39 -17.83 -2.47 -15.65
N PHE A 40 -16.64 -2.28 -16.21
CA PHE A 40 -15.51 -1.67 -15.53
C PHE A 40 -15.84 -0.27 -15.01
N ILE A 41 -16.39 0.61 -15.86
CA ILE A 41 -16.80 1.95 -15.45
C ILE A 41 -17.84 1.88 -14.34
N SER A 42 -18.83 0.98 -14.42
CA SER A 42 -19.83 0.81 -13.36
C SER A 42 -19.22 0.41 -12.01
N LEU A 43 -18.17 -0.43 -12.01
CA LEU A 43 -17.43 -0.79 -10.80
C LEU A 43 -16.58 0.38 -10.29
N LEU A 44 -15.91 1.08 -11.21
CA LEU A 44 -15.03 2.21 -10.92
C LEU A 44 -15.79 3.42 -10.36
N MET A 45 -17.07 3.61 -10.70
CA MET A 45 -17.89 4.74 -10.24
C MET A 45 -17.97 4.86 -8.71
N ARG A 46 -17.76 3.77 -7.96
CA ARG A 46 -17.68 3.77 -6.49
C ARG A 46 -16.48 4.57 -5.99
N PHE A 47 -15.43 4.67 -6.79
CA PHE A 47 -14.15 5.33 -6.50
C PHE A 47 -13.98 6.65 -7.25
N ARG A 48 -15.06 7.23 -7.82
CA ARG A 48 -15.00 8.46 -8.63
C ARG A 48 -14.27 9.63 -7.94
N HIS A 49 -14.34 9.67 -6.61
CA HIS A 49 -13.72 10.72 -5.79
C HIS A 49 -12.19 10.55 -5.67
N ALA A 50 -11.68 9.33 -5.81
CA ALA A 50 -10.26 9.01 -5.71
C ALA A 50 -9.52 9.14 -7.06
N ILE A 51 -10.24 8.99 -8.17
CA ILE A 51 -9.63 8.99 -9.51
C ILE A 51 -9.49 10.38 -10.15
N GLY A 52 -10.03 11.43 -9.52
CA GLY A 52 -10.10 12.78 -10.11
C GLY A 52 -8.73 13.43 -10.39
N GLY A 53 -7.68 13.01 -9.69
CA GLY A 53 -6.31 13.50 -9.87
C GLY A 53 -5.45 12.67 -10.83
N MET A 54 -5.99 11.59 -11.41
CA MET A 54 -5.21 10.68 -12.24
C MET A 54 -4.99 11.23 -13.66
N PRO A 55 -3.85 10.90 -14.31
CA PRO A 55 -3.60 11.29 -15.69
C PRO A 55 -4.70 10.80 -16.63
N SER A 56 -4.99 11.56 -17.70
CA SER A 56 -6.07 11.24 -18.66
C SER A 56 -5.94 9.85 -19.30
N GLY A 57 -4.72 9.35 -19.47
CA GLY A 57 -4.45 8.01 -20.00
C GLY A 57 -4.58 6.87 -18.98
N TRP A 58 -4.74 7.17 -17.69
CA TRP A 58 -4.77 6.15 -16.64
C TRP A 58 -6.02 5.27 -16.72
N ILE A 59 -7.21 5.86 -16.78
CA ILE A 59 -8.49 5.12 -16.88
C ILE A 59 -8.51 4.18 -18.10
N PRO A 60 -8.18 4.63 -19.33
CA PRO A 60 -8.07 3.72 -20.47
C PRO A 60 -7.09 2.55 -20.22
N SER A 61 -5.94 2.82 -19.60
CA SER A 61 -4.91 1.80 -19.37
C SER A 61 -5.36 0.70 -18.40
N ILE A 62 -5.97 1.08 -17.27
CA ILE A 62 -6.54 0.10 -16.33
C ILE A 62 -7.78 -0.60 -16.92
N THR A 63 -8.55 0.08 -17.78
CA THR A 63 -9.68 -0.55 -18.48
C THR A 63 -9.19 -1.68 -19.38
N SER A 64 -8.12 -1.46 -20.17
CA SER A 64 -7.50 -2.50 -20.99
C SER A 64 -7.00 -3.67 -20.14
N GLN A 65 -6.33 -3.39 -19.01
CA GLN A 65 -5.87 -4.42 -18.08
C GLN A 65 -7.03 -5.25 -17.51
N PHE A 66 -8.14 -4.60 -17.12
CA PHE A 66 -9.35 -5.29 -16.66
C PHE A 66 -9.95 -6.19 -17.74
N ILE A 67 -10.07 -5.70 -18.99
CA ILE A 67 -10.61 -6.49 -20.10
C ILE A 67 -9.72 -7.71 -20.38
N ALA A 68 -8.40 -7.52 -20.40
CA ALA A 68 -7.45 -8.62 -20.58
C ALA A 68 -7.60 -9.68 -19.47
N HIS A 69 -7.71 -9.26 -18.21
CA HIS A 69 -7.98 -10.18 -17.10
C HIS A 69 -9.28 -10.97 -17.33
N ARG A 70 -10.39 -10.31 -17.68
CA ARG A 70 -11.67 -10.98 -17.95
C ARG A 70 -11.62 -11.96 -19.12
N LEU A 71 -10.80 -11.68 -20.13
CA LEU A 71 -10.60 -12.57 -21.27
C LEU A 71 -9.80 -13.82 -20.90
N PHE A 72 -8.66 -13.67 -20.22
CA PHE A 72 -7.67 -14.73 -20.07
C PHE A 72 -7.60 -15.37 -18.67
N LYS A 73 -8.35 -14.87 -17.68
CA LYS A 73 -8.38 -15.51 -16.36
C LYS A 73 -8.95 -16.93 -16.39
N SER A 74 -8.84 -17.62 -15.27
CA SER A 74 -9.44 -18.95 -15.12
C SER A 74 -10.96 -18.87 -15.31
N GLY A 75 -11.49 -19.69 -16.23
CA GLY A 75 -12.89 -19.62 -16.65
C GLY A 75 -13.25 -18.37 -17.46
N GLY A 76 -12.26 -17.66 -17.99
CA GLY A 76 -12.42 -16.44 -18.79
C GLY A 76 -13.01 -16.68 -20.18
N LEU A 77 -13.17 -15.58 -20.92
CA LEU A 77 -13.93 -15.55 -22.17
C LEU A 77 -13.12 -16.02 -23.39
N ILE A 78 -11.80 -16.13 -23.32
CA ILE A 78 -10.94 -16.42 -24.48
C ILE A 78 -11.35 -17.68 -25.24
N LYS A 79 -11.74 -18.76 -24.55
CA LYS A 79 -12.17 -20.02 -25.18
C LYS A 79 -13.43 -19.87 -26.04
N LYS A 80 -14.34 -18.96 -25.65
CA LYS A 80 -15.50 -18.59 -26.47
C LYS A 80 -15.05 -17.90 -27.75
N TYR A 81 -14.08 -16.99 -27.65
CA TYR A 81 -13.59 -16.20 -28.78
C TYR A 81 -12.70 -16.97 -29.75
N LEU A 82 -11.88 -17.91 -29.28
CA LEU A 82 -11.09 -18.81 -30.14
C LEU A 82 -11.96 -19.64 -31.10
N ASN A 83 -13.24 -19.82 -30.77
CA ASN A 83 -14.21 -20.52 -31.61
C ASN A 83 -14.93 -19.60 -32.62
N HIS A 84 -14.83 -18.28 -32.46
CA HIS A 84 -15.50 -17.29 -33.29
C HIS A 84 -14.82 -17.15 -34.67
N VAL A 85 -15.61 -17.03 -35.74
CA VAL A 85 -15.11 -16.97 -37.13
C VAL A 85 -14.07 -15.85 -37.32
N THR A 86 -14.34 -14.66 -36.80
CA THR A 86 -13.41 -13.51 -36.86
C THR A 86 -12.03 -13.82 -36.26
N VAL A 87 -11.96 -14.59 -35.17
CA VAL A 87 -10.70 -14.96 -34.52
C VAL A 87 -10.03 -16.13 -35.24
N LYS A 88 -10.81 -17.11 -35.72
CA LYS A 88 -10.31 -18.23 -36.53
C LYS A 88 -9.67 -17.81 -37.86
N ASN A 89 -10.09 -16.66 -38.39
CA ASN A 89 -9.57 -16.10 -39.63
C ASN A 89 -8.34 -15.19 -39.42
N LEU A 90 -7.83 -15.05 -38.19
CA LEU A 90 -6.54 -14.41 -37.96
C LEU A 90 -5.42 -15.19 -38.65
N ASP A 91 -4.29 -14.53 -38.88
CA ASP A 91 -3.10 -15.21 -39.38
C ASP A 91 -2.74 -16.41 -38.47
N PRO A 92 -2.28 -17.56 -39.01
CA PRO A 92 -1.99 -18.74 -38.21
C PRO A 92 -1.08 -18.48 -37.01
N LYS A 93 -0.12 -17.54 -37.12
CA LYS A 93 0.75 -17.16 -36.02
C LYS A 93 -0.01 -16.46 -34.89
N GLN A 94 -0.91 -15.53 -35.25
CA GLN A 94 -1.74 -14.78 -34.30
C GLN A 94 -2.76 -15.69 -33.62
N TYR A 95 -3.37 -16.62 -34.37
CA TYR A 95 -4.29 -17.60 -33.79
C TYR A 95 -3.58 -18.52 -32.80
N THR A 96 -2.42 -19.07 -33.17
CA THR A 96 -1.61 -19.93 -32.29
C THR A 96 -1.17 -19.21 -31.02
N PHE A 97 -0.79 -17.93 -31.14
CA PHE A 97 -0.48 -17.07 -30.00
C PHE A 97 -1.66 -16.96 -29.02
N LEU A 98 -2.88 -16.71 -29.51
CA LEU A 98 -4.06 -16.65 -28.65
C LEU A 98 -4.40 -18.00 -28.00
N GLN A 99 -4.14 -19.12 -28.68
CA GLN A 99 -4.29 -20.45 -28.10
C GLN A 99 -3.32 -20.65 -26.93
N LEU A 100 -2.04 -20.32 -27.12
CA LEU A 100 -1.02 -20.41 -26.08
C LEU A 100 -1.40 -19.59 -24.84
N LEU A 101 -1.85 -18.35 -25.02
CA LEU A 101 -2.31 -17.51 -23.91
C LEU A 101 -3.57 -18.05 -23.22
N SER A 102 -4.37 -18.88 -23.90
CA SER A 102 -5.58 -19.48 -23.33
C SER A 102 -5.33 -20.72 -22.47
N ASP A 103 -4.14 -21.33 -22.60
CA ASP A 103 -3.78 -22.55 -21.90
C ASP A 103 -3.33 -22.27 -20.46
N THR A 104 -2.71 -21.11 -20.21
CA THR A 104 -2.30 -20.68 -18.87
C THR A 104 -3.07 -19.43 -18.46
N PRO A 105 -3.96 -19.52 -17.46
CA PRO A 105 -4.75 -18.38 -17.01
C PRO A 105 -3.91 -17.17 -16.61
N TRP A 106 -4.34 -16.00 -17.06
CA TRP A 106 -3.79 -14.74 -16.57
C TRP A 106 -4.34 -14.46 -15.18
N ARG A 107 -3.52 -13.84 -14.33
CA ARG A 107 -3.91 -13.53 -12.96
C ARG A 107 -3.25 -12.24 -12.50
N PHE A 108 -3.88 -11.59 -11.53
CA PHE A 108 -3.20 -10.54 -10.79
C PHE A 108 -2.26 -11.17 -9.76
N SER A 109 -1.10 -10.57 -9.57
CA SER A 109 -0.10 -11.02 -8.61
C SER A 109 0.43 -9.82 -7.82
N PHE A 110 0.43 -9.99 -6.49
CA PHE A 110 1.19 -9.15 -5.58
C PHE A 110 2.51 -9.85 -5.32
N SER A 111 3.63 -9.24 -5.70
CA SER A 111 4.91 -9.94 -5.71
C SER A 111 6.10 -9.07 -5.33
N GLU A 112 7.13 -9.74 -4.84
CA GLU A 112 8.43 -9.16 -4.51
C GLU A 112 9.52 -9.71 -5.44
N ILE A 113 10.53 -8.89 -5.75
CA ILE A 113 11.70 -9.34 -6.49
C ILE A 113 12.65 -10.05 -5.51
N ARG A 114 12.93 -11.33 -5.76
CA ARG A 114 13.91 -12.14 -5.01
C ARG A 114 15.31 -12.05 -5.61
N SER A 115 15.40 -12.03 -6.93
CA SER A 115 16.69 -11.87 -7.63
C SER A 115 16.49 -11.31 -9.05
N GLN A 116 17.58 -10.83 -9.66
CA GLN A 116 17.60 -10.35 -11.04
C GLN A 116 18.65 -11.15 -11.84
N PRO A 117 18.31 -12.32 -12.40
CA PRO A 117 19.29 -13.19 -13.05
C PRO A 117 19.83 -12.65 -14.38
N ALA A 118 19.12 -11.72 -15.02
CA ALA A 118 19.54 -11.04 -16.23
C ALA A 118 18.83 -9.67 -16.36
N PRO A 119 19.29 -8.74 -17.22
CA PRO A 119 18.58 -7.48 -17.44
C PRO A 119 17.11 -7.73 -17.84
N ASP A 120 16.18 -6.94 -17.30
CA ASP A 120 14.73 -7.06 -17.46
C ASP A 120 14.09 -8.40 -17.04
N PHE A 121 14.87 -9.32 -16.44
CA PHE A 121 14.39 -10.59 -15.91
C PHE A 121 14.47 -10.60 -14.39
N TYR A 122 13.36 -10.96 -13.75
CA TYR A 122 13.21 -10.93 -12.31
C TYR A 122 12.66 -12.27 -11.82
N GLU A 123 13.31 -12.87 -10.83
CA GLU A 123 12.70 -13.94 -10.04
C GLU A 123 11.75 -13.29 -9.04
N MET A 124 10.46 -13.44 -9.29
CA MET A 124 9.39 -12.91 -8.47
C MET A 124 8.90 -13.98 -7.50
N GLU A 125 8.42 -13.57 -6.34
CA GLU A 125 7.64 -14.42 -5.42
C GLU A 125 6.32 -13.72 -5.14
N ASP A 126 5.21 -14.40 -5.41
CA ASP A 126 3.88 -13.89 -5.08
C ASP A 126 3.65 -14.01 -3.56
N VAL A 127 3.38 -12.89 -2.89
CA VAL A 127 3.40 -12.79 -1.42
C VAL A 127 2.25 -13.52 -0.74
N PHE A 128 1.20 -13.88 -1.48
CA PHE A 128 0.01 -14.57 -0.94
C PHE A 128 -0.08 -16.04 -1.34
N THR A 129 0.72 -16.47 -2.32
CA THR A 129 0.73 -17.87 -2.77
C THR A 129 2.07 -18.55 -2.56
N GLY A 130 3.13 -17.79 -2.29
CA GLY A 130 4.51 -18.25 -2.21
C GLY A 130 5.09 -18.74 -3.55
N GLU A 131 4.33 -18.61 -4.64
CA GLU A 131 4.76 -19.10 -5.95
C GLU A 131 5.90 -18.25 -6.48
N ARG A 132 6.99 -18.93 -6.86
CA ARG A 132 8.14 -18.30 -7.52
C ARG A 132 8.05 -18.44 -9.03
N PHE A 133 8.32 -17.35 -9.73
CA PHE A 133 8.26 -17.34 -11.19
C PHE A 133 9.25 -16.36 -11.83
N LEU A 134 9.67 -16.66 -13.06
CA LEU A 134 10.52 -15.78 -13.85
C LEU A 134 9.65 -14.79 -14.63
N LEU A 135 9.78 -13.51 -14.33
CA LEU A 135 9.09 -12.40 -14.99
C LEU A 135 10.04 -11.64 -15.91
N PHE A 136 9.60 -11.38 -17.15
CA PHE A 136 10.24 -10.44 -18.05
C PHE A 136 9.42 -9.14 -18.12
N SER A 137 10.02 -8.00 -17.76
CA SER A 137 9.38 -6.69 -17.87
C SER A 137 10.40 -5.55 -18.00
N LYS A 138 10.38 -4.86 -19.14
CA LYS A 138 11.16 -3.63 -19.34
C LYS A 138 10.64 -2.48 -18.47
N GLY A 139 9.33 -2.45 -18.19
CA GLY A 139 8.70 -1.42 -17.38
C GLY A 139 9.17 -1.47 -15.92
N ILE A 140 9.32 -2.67 -15.35
CA ILE A 140 9.92 -2.84 -14.02
C ILE A 140 11.36 -2.32 -14.01
N GLY A 141 12.16 -2.61 -15.03
CA GLY A 141 13.53 -2.11 -15.15
C GLY A 141 13.63 -0.59 -15.19
N GLN A 142 12.70 0.07 -15.89
CA GLN A 142 12.61 1.53 -15.92
C GLN A 142 12.22 2.11 -14.55
N ILE A 143 11.21 1.52 -13.89
CA ILE A 143 10.75 1.99 -12.57
C ILE A 143 11.86 1.84 -11.52
N LEU A 144 12.58 0.72 -11.52
CA LEU A 144 13.68 0.46 -10.58
C LEU A 144 14.87 1.43 -10.75
N ALA A 145 15.01 2.07 -11.91
CA ALA A 145 16.02 3.10 -12.11
C ALA A 145 15.73 4.39 -11.34
N GLU A 146 14.47 4.63 -10.96
CA GLU A 146 14.00 5.89 -10.36
C GLU A 146 13.42 5.71 -8.96
N HIS A 147 12.93 4.51 -8.63
CA HIS A 147 12.14 4.26 -7.43
C HIS A 147 12.59 3.00 -6.69
N LYS A 148 12.59 3.09 -5.35
CA LYS A 148 12.64 1.92 -4.48
C LYS A 148 11.22 1.39 -4.31
N VAL A 149 10.97 0.16 -4.77
CA VAL A 149 9.65 -0.48 -4.74
C VAL A 149 9.68 -1.59 -3.69
N LEU A 150 8.68 -1.63 -2.81
CA LEU A 150 8.50 -2.68 -1.81
C LEU A 150 7.69 -3.83 -2.39
N LEU A 151 6.54 -3.51 -2.98
CA LEU A 151 5.59 -4.50 -3.50
C LEU A 151 5.14 -4.14 -4.92
N TRP A 152 5.05 -5.17 -5.77
CA TRP A 152 4.56 -5.04 -7.13
C TRP A 152 3.15 -5.59 -7.27
N PHE A 153 2.28 -4.91 -8.04
CA PHE A 153 0.97 -5.43 -8.44
C PHE A 153 0.84 -5.45 -9.96
N ASN A 154 0.75 -6.65 -10.51
CA ASN A 154 0.80 -6.86 -11.95
C ASN A 154 -0.27 -7.85 -12.40
N LEU A 155 -0.91 -7.56 -13.54
CA LEU A 155 -1.54 -8.61 -14.34
C LEU A 155 -0.44 -9.33 -15.11
N VAL A 156 -0.31 -10.64 -14.89
CA VAL A 156 0.72 -11.47 -15.53
C VAL A 156 0.12 -12.56 -16.40
N GLY A 157 0.76 -12.81 -17.54
CA GLY A 157 0.45 -13.91 -18.44
C GLY A 157 1.69 -14.72 -18.79
N PHE A 158 1.55 -16.05 -18.86
CA PHE A 158 2.66 -16.94 -19.24
C PHE A 158 2.70 -17.13 -20.74
N ASN A 159 3.88 -16.93 -21.35
CA ASN A 159 4.06 -17.03 -22.79
C ASN A 159 4.72 -18.36 -23.23
N GLY A 160 4.79 -19.36 -22.36
CA GLY A 160 5.47 -20.64 -22.64
C GLY A 160 6.94 -20.67 -22.20
N HIS A 161 7.58 -19.52 -21.96
CA HIS A 161 8.97 -19.43 -21.50
C HIS A 161 9.15 -18.59 -20.23
N CYS A 162 8.43 -17.48 -20.14
CA CYS A 162 8.51 -16.49 -19.08
C CYS A 162 7.10 -15.96 -18.76
N TRP A 163 6.90 -15.40 -17.57
CA TRP A 163 5.75 -14.53 -17.34
C TRP A 163 6.04 -13.13 -17.88
N GLN A 164 5.01 -12.42 -18.34
CA GLN A 164 5.10 -11.02 -18.77
C GLN A 164 4.00 -10.19 -18.12
N THR A 165 4.34 -8.95 -17.75
CA THR A 165 3.37 -7.97 -17.26
C THR A 165 2.51 -7.44 -18.41
N TYR A 166 1.22 -7.22 -18.16
CA TYR A 166 0.31 -6.55 -19.10
C TYR A 166 -0.39 -5.35 -18.46
N GLY A 167 -0.41 -4.22 -19.18
CA GLY A 167 -1.04 -2.98 -18.72
C GLY A 167 -0.19 -2.22 -17.68
N PRO A 168 -0.82 -1.37 -16.86
CA PRO A 168 -0.15 -0.63 -15.80
C PRO A 168 0.56 -1.53 -14.77
N ILE A 169 1.74 -1.11 -14.33
CA ILE A 169 2.54 -1.79 -13.30
C ILE A 169 2.32 -1.05 -11.98
N GLY A 170 1.77 -1.73 -10.97
CA GLY A 170 1.68 -1.21 -9.61
C GLY A 170 3.04 -1.31 -8.93
N ASN A 171 3.59 -0.18 -8.48
CA ASN A 171 4.92 -0.07 -7.88
C ASN A 171 4.83 0.62 -6.51
N PHE A 172 4.40 -0.12 -5.49
CA PHE A 172 4.15 0.46 -4.16
C PHE A 172 5.47 0.74 -3.43
N GLN A 173 5.63 1.99 -2.98
CA GLN A 173 6.82 2.42 -2.24
C GLN A 173 6.67 2.28 -0.72
N SER A 174 5.44 2.11 -0.23
CA SER A 174 5.10 2.08 1.20
C SER A 174 4.05 1.05 1.57
N PHE A 175 3.58 0.23 0.62
CA PHE A 175 2.66 -0.86 0.92
C PHE A 175 3.38 -2.20 0.82
N ASP A 176 3.13 -3.08 1.77
CA ASP A 176 3.59 -4.46 1.80
C ASP A 176 2.41 -5.45 1.78
N ALA A 177 2.68 -6.73 2.04
CA ALA A 177 1.67 -7.79 2.02
C ALA A 177 0.63 -7.61 3.14
N ASP A 178 1.04 -7.19 4.34
CA ASP A 178 0.15 -6.99 5.48
C ASP A 178 -0.82 -5.83 5.21
N ASP A 179 -0.33 -4.76 4.58
CA ASP A 179 -1.17 -3.62 4.17
C ASP A 179 -2.26 -4.04 3.18
N VAL A 180 -1.90 -4.87 2.19
CA VAL A 180 -2.86 -5.35 1.19
C VAL A 180 -3.85 -6.32 1.82
N PHE A 181 -3.42 -7.13 2.78
CA PHE A 181 -4.31 -7.99 3.55
C PHE A 181 -5.30 -7.17 4.38
N PHE A 182 -4.82 -6.18 5.12
CA PHE A 182 -5.64 -5.25 5.89
C PHE A 182 -6.63 -4.47 5.00
N TYR A 183 -6.17 -3.99 3.85
CA TYR A 183 -7.03 -3.36 2.86
C TYR A 183 -8.15 -4.31 2.39
N ALA A 184 -7.82 -5.59 2.15
CA ALA A 184 -8.80 -6.59 1.76
C ALA A 184 -9.85 -6.83 2.86
N THR A 185 -9.45 -6.93 4.14
CA THR A 185 -10.40 -7.07 5.25
C THR A 185 -11.32 -5.85 5.40
N GLU A 186 -10.84 -4.67 5.02
CA GLU A 186 -11.66 -3.45 4.95
C GLU A 186 -12.61 -3.43 3.74
N LEU A 187 -12.33 -4.17 2.67
CA LEU A 187 -13.29 -4.37 1.58
C LEU A 187 -14.36 -5.40 1.95
N ASP A 188 -13.95 -6.51 2.57
CA ASP A 188 -14.82 -7.62 2.96
C ASP A 188 -14.26 -8.35 4.19
N ARG A 189 -14.98 -8.24 5.32
CA ARG A 189 -14.60 -8.85 6.60
C ARG A 189 -14.60 -10.38 6.60
N SER A 190 -15.15 -11.03 5.58
CA SER A 190 -15.08 -12.50 5.45
C SER A 190 -13.71 -12.98 4.98
N ILE A 191 -12.84 -12.08 4.52
CA ILE A 191 -11.45 -12.38 4.17
C ILE A 191 -10.67 -12.61 5.47
N THR A 192 -10.22 -13.83 5.67
CA THR A 192 -9.56 -14.28 6.91
C THR A 192 -8.29 -15.10 6.62
N SER A 193 -7.95 -15.26 5.34
CA SER A 193 -6.78 -15.99 4.88
C SER A 193 -6.33 -15.52 3.49
N GLU A 194 -5.08 -15.76 3.16
CA GLU A 194 -4.49 -15.46 1.84
C GLU A 194 -5.29 -16.10 0.70
N ALA A 195 -5.76 -17.33 0.89
CA ALA A 195 -6.60 -18.03 -0.07
C ALA A 195 -7.95 -17.33 -0.31
N THR A 196 -8.59 -16.81 0.75
CA THR A 196 -9.83 -16.03 0.60
C THR A 196 -9.58 -14.67 -0.06
N LEU A 197 -8.44 -14.03 0.24
CA LEU A 197 -8.02 -12.79 -0.41
C LEU A 197 -7.81 -12.99 -1.91
N PHE A 198 -7.02 -14.00 -2.30
CA PHE A 198 -6.73 -14.30 -3.70
C PHE A 198 -8.01 -14.59 -4.51
N ASN A 199 -8.91 -15.39 -3.93
CA ASN A 199 -10.21 -15.66 -4.55
C ASN A 199 -11.08 -14.40 -4.70
N TYR A 200 -10.99 -13.47 -3.75
CA TYR A 200 -11.70 -12.20 -3.81
C TYR A 200 -11.10 -11.29 -4.89
N LEU A 201 -9.77 -11.17 -4.96
CA LEU A 201 -9.04 -10.42 -5.99
C LEU A 201 -9.42 -10.89 -7.41
N GLU A 202 -9.43 -12.20 -7.66
CA GLU A 202 -9.76 -12.77 -8.97
C GLU A 202 -11.22 -12.53 -9.41
N LYS A 203 -12.12 -12.33 -8.45
CA LYS A 203 -13.53 -11.99 -8.72
C LYS A 203 -13.70 -10.48 -8.90
N ASN A 204 -13.06 -9.71 -8.02
CA ASN A 204 -13.24 -8.28 -7.85
C ASN A 204 -11.89 -7.54 -7.90
N PRO A 205 -11.24 -7.42 -9.08
CA PRO A 205 -9.91 -6.82 -9.17
C PRO A 205 -9.93 -5.28 -9.05
N VAL A 206 -11.05 -4.62 -9.37
CA VAL A 206 -11.14 -3.15 -9.46
C VAL A 206 -10.72 -2.43 -8.17
N PRO A 207 -11.16 -2.83 -6.96
CA PRO A 207 -10.66 -2.24 -5.71
C PRO A 207 -9.13 -2.35 -5.55
N PHE A 208 -8.52 -3.48 -5.93
CA PHE A 208 -7.06 -3.63 -5.84
C PHE A 208 -6.32 -2.81 -6.88
N MET A 209 -6.90 -2.62 -8.07
CA MET A 209 -6.38 -1.69 -9.06
C MET A 209 -6.39 -0.24 -8.55
N MET A 210 -7.29 0.10 -7.62
CA MET A 210 -7.29 1.42 -6.98
C MET A 210 -6.07 1.65 -6.10
N LEU A 211 -5.40 0.60 -5.58
CA LEU A 211 -4.16 0.76 -4.80
C LEU A 211 -3.10 1.56 -5.57
N MET A 212 -3.12 1.48 -6.90
CA MET A 212 -2.19 2.22 -7.76
C MET A 212 -2.27 3.75 -7.59
N THR A 213 -3.39 4.31 -7.10
CA THR A 213 -3.47 5.75 -6.80
C THR A 213 -2.69 6.13 -5.53
N GLY A 214 -2.33 5.15 -4.70
CA GLY A 214 -1.45 5.30 -3.54
C GLY A 214 0.00 4.84 -3.77
N ALA A 215 0.37 4.43 -5.00
CA ALA A 215 1.67 3.79 -5.25
C ALA A 215 2.89 4.64 -4.88
N SER A 216 2.77 5.97 -5.02
CA SER A 216 3.83 6.92 -4.69
C SER A 216 3.80 7.41 -3.24
N TYR A 217 2.95 6.86 -2.37
CA TYR A 217 2.96 7.24 -0.96
C TYR A 217 4.32 6.87 -0.36
N PRO A 218 4.99 7.79 0.35
CA PRO A 218 6.34 7.55 0.84
C PRO A 218 6.31 6.63 2.06
N LEU A 219 7.31 5.77 2.16
CA LEU A 219 7.55 5.01 3.39
C LEU A 219 7.97 5.97 4.51
N ILE A 220 7.33 5.86 5.68
CA ILE A 220 7.57 6.75 6.81
C ILE A 220 8.58 6.10 7.76
N MET A 221 9.67 6.81 8.03
CA MET A 221 10.72 6.39 8.96
C MET A 221 10.91 7.43 10.07
N ASN A 222 11.04 6.99 11.32
CA ASN A 222 11.35 7.85 12.46
C ASN A 222 12.46 7.21 13.32
N ASN A 223 13.56 7.95 13.54
CA ASN A 223 14.74 7.49 14.30
C ASN A 223 15.28 6.11 13.87
N GLY A 224 15.20 5.79 12.57
CA GLY A 224 15.67 4.51 12.02
C GLY A 224 14.65 3.37 12.09
N TYR A 225 13.47 3.61 12.67
CA TYR A 225 12.36 2.67 12.70
C TYR A 225 11.34 3.01 11.62
N GLU A 226 10.79 1.97 11.00
CA GLU A 226 9.61 2.08 10.15
C GLU A 226 8.40 2.41 11.01
N VAL A 227 7.59 3.38 10.56
CA VAL A 227 6.39 3.82 11.28
C VAL A 227 5.20 3.01 10.77
N VAL A 228 4.79 2.05 11.59
CA VAL A 228 3.67 1.14 11.36
C VAL A 228 2.75 1.15 12.56
N GLN A 229 1.45 1.19 12.32
CA GLN A 229 0.47 0.97 13.38
C GLN A 229 0.38 -0.54 13.63
N VAL A 230 0.76 -0.94 14.83
CA VAL A 230 0.77 -2.35 15.26
C VAL A 230 -0.19 -2.50 16.43
N CYS A 231 -1.12 -3.45 16.34
CA CYS A 231 -2.12 -3.71 17.36
C CYS A 231 -2.26 -5.21 17.63
N GLY A 232 -2.52 -5.57 18.88
CA GLY A 232 -2.94 -6.91 19.27
C GLY A 232 -3.86 -6.86 20.48
N GLU A 233 -4.80 -7.79 20.55
CA GLU A 233 -5.83 -7.85 21.57
C GLU A 233 -5.96 -9.25 22.16
N SER A 234 -6.30 -9.31 23.44
CA SER A 234 -6.58 -10.61 24.10
C SER A 234 -7.62 -10.44 25.21
N PRO A 235 -8.41 -11.49 25.50
CA PRO A 235 -9.25 -11.51 26.69
C PRO A 235 -8.40 -11.47 27.96
N LEU A 236 -8.79 -10.64 28.91
CA LEU A 236 -8.20 -10.57 30.25
C LEU A 236 -9.30 -10.27 31.25
N LYS A 237 -9.59 -11.19 32.17
CA LYS A 237 -10.72 -11.03 33.11
C LYS A 237 -10.47 -9.99 34.20
N THR A 238 -9.24 -9.94 34.67
CA THR A 238 -8.83 -9.09 35.79
C THR A 238 -7.37 -8.75 35.63
N ILE A 239 -6.99 -7.54 36.04
CA ILE A 239 -5.60 -7.09 36.04
C ILE A 239 -5.22 -6.60 37.43
N ASN A 240 -4.02 -6.97 37.91
CA ASN A 240 -3.54 -6.51 39.20
C ASN A 240 -2.84 -5.15 39.06
N ILE A 241 -3.61 -4.07 39.23
CA ILE A 241 -3.14 -2.69 39.12
C ILE A 241 -1.95 -2.41 40.05
N SER A 242 -1.98 -2.93 41.28
CA SER A 242 -0.92 -2.67 42.26
C SER A 242 0.42 -3.31 41.89
N GLU A 243 0.40 -4.45 41.20
CA GLU A 243 1.62 -5.07 40.68
C GLU A 243 2.11 -4.38 39.40
N LEU A 244 1.19 -3.95 38.51
CA LEU A 244 1.53 -3.18 37.31
C LEU A 244 2.27 -1.89 37.64
N GLN A 245 1.80 -1.15 38.64
CA GLN A 245 2.39 0.13 39.07
C GLN A 245 3.85 0.01 39.52
N LYS A 246 4.36 -1.20 39.79
CA LYS A 246 5.77 -1.43 40.10
C LYS A 246 6.68 -1.33 38.87
N LYS A 247 6.13 -1.49 37.66
CA LYS A 247 6.88 -1.53 36.39
C LYS A 247 6.39 -0.54 35.35
N PHE A 248 5.17 -0.03 35.49
CA PHE A 248 4.50 0.81 34.51
C PHE A 248 3.90 2.05 35.15
N THR A 249 3.76 3.09 34.34
CA THR A 249 2.84 4.20 34.61
C THR A 249 1.43 3.72 34.30
N VAL A 250 0.51 3.87 35.26
CA VAL A 250 -0.87 3.42 35.13
C VAL A 250 -1.81 4.60 35.35
N GLU A 251 -2.67 4.85 34.37
CA GLU A 251 -3.70 5.88 34.41
C GLU A 251 -5.07 5.23 34.20
N HIS A 252 -6.11 5.77 34.85
CA HIS A 252 -7.45 5.22 34.77
C HIS A 252 -8.46 6.31 34.39
N ALA A 253 -9.27 6.03 33.37
CA ALA A 253 -10.33 6.92 32.90
C ALA A 253 -11.49 6.09 32.34
N HIS A 254 -12.72 6.40 32.79
CA HIS A 254 -13.95 5.84 32.23
C HIS A 254 -14.01 4.30 32.15
N GLY A 255 -13.47 3.57 33.14
CA GLY A 255 -13.45 2.10 33.15
C GLY A 255 -12.39 1.49 32.23
N VAL A 256 -11.46 2.31 31.73
CA VAL A 256 -10.29 1.92 30.96
C VAL A 256 -9.04 2.27 31.74
N THR A 257 -8.09 1.35 31.75
CA THR A 257 -6.78 1.53 32.37
C THR A 257 -5.72 1.61 31.28
N ARG A 258 -5.05 2.75 31.14
CA ARG A 258 -3.86 2.92 30.29
C ARG A 258 -2.61 2.48 31.04
N ILE A 259 -1.78 1.70 30.37
CA ILE A 259 -0.53 1.14 30.87
C ILE A 259 0.60 1.58 29.93
N SER A 260 1.52 2.37 30.46
CA SER A 260 2.63 2.96 29.70
C SER A 260 3.97 2.62 30.35
N HIS A 261 5.01 2.44 29.54
CA HIS A 261 6.37 2.17 29.98
C HIS A 261 7.30 3.33 29.63
N LEU A 262 8.16 3.74 30.56
CA LEU A 262 9.02 4.93 30.44
C LEU A 262 9.81 4.99 29.13
N GLN A 263 10.31 3.85 28.64
CA GLN A 263 11.10 3.80 27.40
C GLN A 263 10.27 3.54 26.14
N TRP A 264 9.20 2.74 26.24
CA TRP A 264 8.52 2.20 25.06
C TRP A 264 7.28 3.00 24.67
N SER A 265 6.72 3.78 25.61
CA SER A 265 5.63 4.71 25.33
C SER A 265 6.10 6.05 24.79
N ASP A 266 7.41 6.27 24.68
CA ASP A 266 7.99 7.48 24.08
C ASP A 266 8.18 7.35 22.55
N PRO A 267 8.30 8.47 21.82
CA PRO A 267 8.67 8.45 20.42
C PRO A 267 10.01 7.72 20.18
N PRO A 268 10.14 6.94 19.08
CA PRO A 268 9.17 6.78 17.99
C PRO A 268 8.15 5.65 18.23
N HIS A 269 8.25 4.93 19.35
CA HIS A 269 7.55 3.67 19.57
C HIS A 269 6.09 3.87 19.96
N LEU A 270 5.81 4.82 20.86
CA LEU A 270 4.47 5.15 21.33
C LEU A 270 3.65 3.89 21.68
N ALA A 271 4.30 2.93 22.34
CA ALA A 271 3.71 1.66 22.71
C ALA A 271 2.94 1.77 24.02
N GLU A 272 1.65 1.47 23.98
CA GLU A 272 0.73 1.61 25.11
C GLU A 272 -0.27 0.46 25.14
N ALA A 273 -0.61 -0.01 26.33
CA ALA A 273 -1.66 -1.00 26.50
C ALA A 273 -2.87 -0.41 27.22
N TYR A 274 -4.05 -0.93 26.90
CA TYR A 274 -5.32 -0.49 27.42
C TYR A 274 -6.10 -1.70 27.91
N TYR A 275 -6.48 -1.69 29.18
CA TYR A 275 -7.36 -2.69 29.77
C TYR A 275 -8.76 -2.10 29.94
N GLU A 276 -9.76 -2.70 29.30
CA GLU A 276 -11.16 -2.26 29.38
C GLU A 276 -11.98 -3.22 30.26
N GLU A 277 -12.47 -2.72 31.39
CA GLU A 277 -13.15 -3.52 32.41
C GLU A 277 -14.46 -4.15 31.91
N LYS A 278 -15.17 -3.45 31.02
CA LYS A 278 -16.49 -3.88 30.54
C LYS A 278 -16.41 -5.05 29.57
N SER A 279 -15.43 -5.02 28.67
CA SER A 279 -15.23 -6.08 27.69
C SER A 279 -14.31 -7.19 28.20
N GLU A 280 -13.64 -6.98 29.33
CA GLU A 280 -12.63 -7.89 29.85
C GLU A 280 -11.55 -8.16 28.78
N THR A 281 -11.05 -7.10 28.17
CA THR A 281 -10.02 -7.16 27.12
C THR A 281 -8.82 -6.28 27.46
N ILE A 282 -7.65 -6.75 27.05
CA ILE A 282 -6.45 -5.92 26.98
C ILE A 282 -6.02 -5.78 25.53
N SER A 283 -5.82 -4.55 25.09
CA SER A 283 -5.24 -4.22 23.80
C SER A 283 -3.85 -3.62 23.99
N LEU A 284 -2.95 -3.90 23.06
CA LEU A 284 -1.64 -3.28 22.97
C LEU A 284 -1.53 -2.63 21.61
N THR A 285 -1.10 -1.38 21.59
CA THR A 285 -0.80 -0.64 20.37
C THR A 285 0.62 -0.10 20.39
N ALA A 286 1.26 0.02 19.22
CA ALA A 286 2.52 0.72 19.03
C ALA A 286 2.62 1.30 17.62
N LEU A 287 3.54 2.24 17.42
CA LEU A 287 3.90 2.81 16.12
C LEU A 287 5.16 2.22 15.48
N THR A 288 5.68 1.13 16.06
CA THR A 288 6.82 0.37 15.52
C THR A 288 6.73 -1.10 15.95
N ASP A 289 7.23 -2.02 15.13
CA ASP A 289 7.34 -3.44 15.48
C ASP A 289 8.16 -3.68 16.76
N SER A 290 9.25 -2.92 16.93
CA SER A 290 10.10 -3.00 18.13
C SER A 290 9.36 -2.56 19.39
N GLY A 291 8.60 -1.47 19.32
CA GLY A 291 7.78 -0.98 20.43
C GLY A 291 6.76 -2.02 20.87
N TYR A 292 6.03 -2.59 19.90
CA TYR A 292 5.06 -3.65 20.17
C TYR A 292 5.71 -4.85 20.83
N LYS A 293 6.74 -5.43 20.20
CA LYS A 293 7.42 -6.63 20.68
C LYS A 293 7.96 -6.49 22.10
N ASN A 294 8.60 -5.36 22.41
CA ASN A 294 9.19 -5.16 23.74
C ASN A 294 8.11 -4.89 24.79
N MET A 295 7.08 -4.10 24.47
CA MET A 295 5.98 -3.86 25.40
C MET A 295 5.17 -5.14 25.68
N ALA A 296 4.88 -5.93 24.64
CA ALA A 296 4.25 -7.26 24.78
C ALA A 296 5.08 -8.19 25.67
N GLY A 297 6.40 -8.21 25.48
CA GLY A 297 7.31 -8.99 26.31
C GLY A 297 7.28 -8.62 27.80
N LEU A 298 7.17 -7.32 28.12
CA LEU A 298 7.04 -6.84 29.50
C LEU A 298 5.65 -7.14 30.08
N LEU A 299 4.60 -7.02 29.28
CA LEU A 299 3.21 -7.27 29.70
C LEU A 299 2.88 -8.75 29.87
N LYS A 300 3.68 -9.66 29.32
CA LYS A 300 3.44 -11.11 29.35
C LYS A 300 3.22 -11.68 30.75
N GLU A 301 3.80 -11.09 31.79
CA GLU A 301 3.57 -11.54 33.18
C GLU A 301 2.18 -11.16 33.73
N PHE A 302 1.51 -10.17 33.12
CA PHE A 302 0.19 -9.67 33.51
C PHE A 302 -0.91 -10.10 32.54
N ALA A 303 -0.56 -10.23 31.26
CA ALA A 303 -1.43 -10.60 30.16
C ALA A 303 -0.73 -11.71 29.33
N PRO A 304 -0.73 -12.96 29.82
CA PRO A 304 0.03 -14.05 29.20
C PRO A 304 -0.50 -14.45 27.81
N ASP A 305 -1.77 -14.17 27.55
CA ASP A 305 -2.46 -14.48 26.29
C ASP A 305 -2.37 -13.34 25.26
N LEU A 306 -1.71 -12.23 25.60
CA LEU A 306 -1.46 -11.14 24.64
C LEU A 306 -0.56 -11.67 23.50
N PRO A 307 -0.95 -11.47 22.24
CA PRO A 307 -0.30 -12.17 21.15
C PRO A 307 1.08 -11.58 20.85
N ALA A 308 2.08 -12.47 20.72
CA ALA A 308 3.46 -12.07 20.44
C ALA A 308 3.62 -11.55 19.01
N GLU A 309 2.87 -12.13 18.08
CA GLU A 309 2.66 -11.58 16.74
C GLU A 309 1.40 -10.72 16.79
N PRO A 310 1.42 -9.51 16.22
CA PRO A 310 0.27 -8.61 16.26
C PRO A 310 -0.89 -9.13 15.41
N ASP A 311 -2.12 -8.80 15.80
CA ASP A 311 -3.32 -9.08 15.01
C ASP A 311 -3.43 -8.16 13.79
N VAL A 312 -2.91 -6.93 13.92
CA VAL A 312 -2.89 -5.92 12.86
C VAL A 312 -1.51 -5.28 12.81
N ARG A 313 -0.92 -5.24 11.61
CA ARG A 313 0.24 -4.43 11.27
C ARG A 313 -0.05 -3.69 9.98
N VAL A 314 -0.02 -2.36 10.01
CA VAL A 314 -0.37 -1.55 8.84
C VAL A 314 0.41 -0.25 8.79
N HIS A 315 0.90 0.12 7.61
CA HIS A 315 1.55 1.39 7.36
C HIS A 315 0.53 2.54 7.42
N LEU A 316 0.91 3.66 8.04
CA LEU A 316 0.06 4.86 8.08
C LEU A 316 -0.36 5.37 6.67
N PRO A 317 0.50 5.29 5.64
CA PRO A 317 0.11 5.44 4.24
C PRO A 317 -1.14 4.64 3.83
N MET A 318 -1.24 3.36 4.22
CA MET A 318 -2.39 2.52 3.88
C MET A 318 -3.67 2.97 4.60
N ILE A 319 -3.56 3.39 5.86
CA ILE A 319 -4.69 3.97 6.60
C ILE A 319 -5.23 5.22 5.89
N THR A 320 -4.34 6.11 5.46
CA THR A 320 -4.71 7.33 4.72
C THR A 320 -5.34 6.96 3.38
N PHE A 321 -4.76 6.01 2.66
CA PHE A 321 -5.31 5.51 1.40
C PHE A 321 -6.73 4.94 1.58
N ILE A 322 -6.97 4.12 2.60
CA ILE A 322 -8.30 3.55 2.89
C ILE A 322 -9.31 4.66 3.16
N LYS A 323 -8.93 5.66 3.96
CA LYS A 323 -9.78 6.84 4.21
C LYS A 323 -10.12 7.57 2.93
N ASP A 324 -9.14 7.78 2.06
CA ASP A 324 -9.32 8.55 0.83
C ASP A 324 -10.12 7.80 -0.23
N VAL A 325 -9.92 6.48 -0.37
CA VAL A 325 -10.50 5.65 -1.44
C VAL A 325 -11.77 4.92 -1.02
N LEU A 326 -11.84 4.43 0.22
CA LEU A 326 -13.03 3.72 0.73
C LEU A 326 -13.97 4.66 1.51
N LYS A 327 -13.54 5.89 1.83
CA LYS A 327 -14.29 6.82 2.70
C LYS A 327 -14.63 6.21 4.05
N LYS A 328 -13.68 5.42 4.58
CA LYS A 328 -13.77 4.78 5.89
C LYS A 328 -12.73 5.37 6.83
N ASP A 329 -13.18 5.86 7.98
CA ASP A 329 -12.28 6.18 9.07
C ASP A 329 -11.89 4.88 9.77
N ILE A 330 -10.58 4.67 9.90
CA ILE A 330 -9.99 3.51 10.55
C ILE A 330 -9.59 3.92 11.97
N THR A 331 -10.11 3.20 12.95
CA THR A 331 -9.79 3.42 14.37
C THR A 331 -9.15 2.14 14.91
N LEU A 332 -7.84 2.17 15.11
CA LEU A 332 -7.05 1.06 15.67
C LEU A 332 -6.64 1.29 17.12
N THR A 333 -6.90 2.49 17.66
CA THR A 333 -6.60 2.90 19.03
C THR A 333 -7.83 3.53 19.68
N PRO A 334 -8.91 2.76 19.88
CA PRO A 334 -10.20 3.33 20.30
C PRO A 334 -10.13 4.01 21.67
N HIS A 335 -9.16 3.68 22.52
CA HIS A 335 -9.08 4.20 23.90
C HIS A 335 -8.15 5.40 24.10
N ALA A 336 -7.28 5.72 23.13
CA ALA A 336 -6.24 6.75 23.29
C ALA A 336 -6.83 8.13 23.65
N HIS A 337 -7.95 8.49 23.01
CA HIS A 337 -8.66 9.76 23.23
C HIS A 337 -9.16 9.97 24.67
N LEU A 338 -9.32 8.91 25.47
CA LEU A 338 -9.74 9.01 26.88
C LEU A 338 -8.65 9.62 27.78
N PHE A 339 -7.40 9.64 27.29
CA PHE A 339 -6.23 10.08 28.03
C PHE A 339 -5.51 11.25 27.35
N GLU A 340 -6.07 11.79 26.27
CA GLU A 340 -5.60 13.03 25.67
C GLU A 340 -5.84 14.20 26.64
N LYS A 341 -4.76 14.89 26.98
CA LYS A 341 -4.88 16.16 27.70
C LYS A 341 -5.26 17.22 26.68
N THR A 342 -6.38 17.90 26.89
CA THR A 342 -6.71 19.11 26.13
C THR A 342 -5.50 20.05 26.20
N PRO A 343 -4.91 20.46 25.07
CA PRO A 343 -3.81 21.41 25.09
C PRO A 343 -4.26 22.66 25.84
N GLU A 344 -3.39 23.23 26.67
CA GLU A 344 -3.65 24.57 27.22
C GLU A 344 -3.92 25.52 26.04
N PRO A 345 -4.85 26.49 26.15
CA PRO A 345 -5.20 27.38 25.05
C PRO A 345 -3.99 28.07 24.39
N ALA A 346 -2.95 28.35 25.18
CA ALA A 346 -1.69 28.92 24.71
C ALA A 346 -0.88 27.96 23.80
N ASP A 347 -0.90 26.66 24.09
CA ASP A 347 -0.19 25.64 23.30
C ASP A 347 -0.93 25.37 21.98
N ALA A 348 -2.27 25.42 21.98
CA ALA A 348 -3.08 25.30 20.78
C ALA A 348 -2.84 26.48 19.82
N GLU A 349 -2.85 27.72 20.34
CA GLU A 349 -2.56 28.92 19.56
C GLU A 349 -1.15 28.91 18.99
N MET A 350 -0.15 28.46 19.78
CA MET A 350 1.22 28.31 19.31
C MET A 350 1.34 27.27 18.18
N MET A 351 0.67 26.13 18.30
CA MET A 351 0.67 25.08 17.27
C MET A 351 -0.03 25.53 15.97
N ASP A 352 -1.15 26.25 16.07
CA ASP A 352 -1.81 26.84 14.90
C ASP A 352 -0.89 27.85 14.20
N ASN A 353 -0.22 28.71 14.97
CA ASN A 353 0.72 29.69 14.43
C ASN A 353 1.93 29.01 13.75
N LEU A 354 2.43 27.90 14.30
CA LEU A 354 3.49 27.09 13.68
C LEU A 354 2.99 26.44 12.36
N ASN A 355 1.77 25.90 12.34
CA ASN A 355 1.19 25.31 11.14
C ASN A 355 0.99 26.35 10.03
N VAL A 356 0.53 27.55 10.38
CA VAL A 356 0.41 28.68 9.44
C VAL A 356 1.78 29.10 8.91
N ALA A 357 2.81 29.16 9.76
CA ALA A 357 4.18 29.45 9.33
C ALA A 357 4.69 28.44 8.29
N LEU A 358 4.47 27.14 8.53
CA LEU A 358 4.85 26.07 7.61
C LEU A 358 4.11 26.14 6.28
N GLN A 359 2.79 26.41 6.31
CA GLN A 359 1.99 26.59 5.10
C GLN A 359 2.46 27.78 4.26
N MET A 360 2.81 28.90 4.90
CA MET A 360 3.32 30.08 4.21
C MET A 360 4.70 29.83 3.58
N ALA A 361 5.53 28.99 4.18
CA ALA A 361 6.87 28.71 3.68
C ALA A 361 6.91 27.66 2.56
N LEU A 362 5.93 26.76 2.48
CA LEU A 362 5.85 25.67 1.49
C LEU A 362 6.09 26.10 0.03
N PRO A 363 5.50 27.20 -0.49
CA PRO A 363 5.78 27.68 -1.85
C PRO A 363 7.24 28.07 -2.09
N TYR A 364 7.90 28.63 -1.09
CA TYR A 364 9.31 29.02 -1.13
C TYR A 364 10.22 27.78 -1.14
N VAL A 365 9.89 26.78 -0.32
CA VAL A 365 10.55 25.46 -0.31
C VAL A 365 10.44 24.76 -1.68
N ASN A 366 9.26 24.83 -2.30
CA ASN A 366 9.00 24.21 -3.60
C ASN A 366 9.74 24.93 -4.75
N SER A 367 9.89 26.25 -4.66
CA SER A 367 10.59 27.07 -5.67
C SER A 367 12.10 27.21 -5.44
N GLY A 368 12.61 26.79 -4.27
CA GLY A 368 14.03 26.93 -3.90
C GLY A 368 14.43 28.37 -3.57
N VAL A 369 13.46 29.24 -3.31
CA VAL A 369 13.66 30.64 -2.92
C VAL A 369 13.61 30.76 -1.39
N ALA A 370 14.37 31.66 -0.79
CA ALA A 370 14.31 31.91 0.63
C ALA A 370 12.97 32.60 1.00
N PRO A 371 12.25 32.13 2.03
CA PRO A 371 11.03 32.78 2.50
C PRO A 371 11.33 34.10 3.21
N ASP A 372 10.38 35.05 3.15
CA ASP A 372 10.43 36.29 3.91
C ASP A 372 10.05 36.02 5.38
N LEU A 373 11.06 35.94 6.23
CA LEU A 373 10.92 35.58 7.64
C LEU A 373 10.14 36.63 8.43
N ASP A 374 10.35 37.92 8.13
CA ASP A 374 9.66 39.03 8.79
C ASP A 374 8.17 39.05 8.45
N ALA A 375 7.82 38.75 7.19
CA ALA A 375 6.43 38.65 6.77
C ALA A 375 5.70 37.47 7.44
N ILE A 376 6.37 36.32 7.58
CA ILE A 376 5.82 35.14 8.25
C ILE A 376 5.67 35.39 9.76
N ALA A 377 6.70 35.94 10.41
CA ALA A 377 6.68 36.29 11.83
C ALA A 377 5.56 37.29 12.14
N LYS A 378 5.42 38.35 11.33
CA LYS A 378 4.35 39.34 11.48
C LYS A 378 2.95 38.74 11.31
N LYS A 379 2.80 37.74 10.44
CA LYS A 379 1.50 37.11 10.16
C LYS A 379 1.09 36.09 11.23
N THR A 380 2.06 35.41 11.83
CA THR A 380 1.86 34.32 12.79
C THR A 380 2.03 34.77 14.25
N GLY A 381 2.55 35.97 14.48
CA GLY A 381 2.86 36.46 15.83
C GLY A 381 4.07 35.76 16.48
N LEU A 382 4.74 34.86 15.76
CA LEU A 382 5.94 34.16 16.24
C LEU A 382 7.17 35.08 16.17
N PRO A 383 8.12 34.96 17.11
CA PRO A 383 9.42 35.62 17.00
C PRO A 383 10.12 35.22 15.69
N VAL A 384 10.78 36.18 15.04
CA VAL A 384 11.50 35.95 13.77
C VAL A 384 12.51 34.81 13.92
N ASP A 385 13.20 34.73 15.06
CA ASP A 385 14.16 33.66 15.36
C ASP A 385 13.48 32.28 15.44
N THR A 386 12.29 32.17 16.05
CA THR A 386 11.51 30.93 16.08
C THR A 386 11.08 30.49 14.68
N VAL A 387 10.69 31.45 13.83
CA VAL A 387 10.36 31.18 12.42
C VAL A 387 11.60 30.74 11.64
N ALA A 388 12.74 31.40 11.87
CA ALA A 388 14.01 31.06 11.25
C ALA A 388 14.45 29.64 11.60
N ASP A 389 14.42 29.27 12.88
CA ASP A 389 14.81 27.95 13.38
C ASP A 389 13.90 26.84 12.83
N LEU A 390 12.58 27.07 12.84
CA LEU A 390 11.60 26.15 12.29
C LEU A 390 11.87 25.88 10.81
N LEU A 391 12.06 26.94 10.02
CA LEU A 391 12.27 26.83 8.57
C LEU A 391 13.64 26.28 8.24
N GLN A 392 14.67 26.59 9.01
CA GLN A 392 15.99 25.96 8.86
C GLN A 392 15.92 24.45 9.12
N HIS A 393 15.17 24.01 10.13
CA HIS A 393 14.96 22.59 10.40
C HIS A 393 14.21 21.87 9.28
N VAL A 394 13.18 22.50 8.72
CA VAL A 394 12.36 21.92 7.64
C VAL A 394 13.11 21.94 6.31
N MET A 395 13.68 23.08 5.91
CA MET A 395 14.46 23.22 4.68
C MET A 395 15.71 22.35 4.70
N GLY A 396 16.41 22.28 5.84
CA GLY A 396 17.58 21.41 6.00
C GLY A 396 17.25 19.92 5.84
N LYS A 397 16.05 19.49 6.27
CA LYS A 397 15.55 18.12 6.01
C LYS A 397 15.21 17.92 4.53
N VAL A 398 14.54 18.88 3.89
CA VAL A 398 14.17 18.81 2.45
C VAL A 398 15.42 18.79 1.55
N GLU A 399 16.44 19.60 1.83
CA GLU A 399 17.70 19.57 1.07
C GLU A 399 18.47 18.26 1.23
N LYS A 400 18.50 17.70 2.44
CA LYS A 400 19.11 16.38 2.69
C LYS A 400 18.38 15.28 1.92
N LEU A 401 17.05 15.36 1.79
CA LEU A 401 16.25 14.46 0.97
C LEU A 401 16.55 14.63 -0.53
N LYS A 402 16.63 15.87 -1.04
CA LYS A 402 17.01 16.17 -2.45
C LYS A 402 18.43 15.72 -2.79
N LYS A 403 19.38 15.81 -1.85
CA LYS A 403 20.78 15.33 -2.04
C LYS A 403 20.91 13.81 -1.98
N LYS A 404 20.06 13.12 -1.21
CA LYS A 404 20.01 11.64 -1.17
C LYS A 404 19.36 11.04 -2.42
N GLY A 405 18.45 11.74 -3.10
CA GLY A 405 17.86 11.29 -4.38
C GLY A 405 18.71 11.58 -5.63
N ARG A 406 19.91 12.15 -5.49
CA ARG A 406 20.84 12.48 -6.59
C ARG A 406 22.14 11.66 -6.58
N LYS A 407 22.27 10.70 -5.65
CA LYS A 407 23.31 9.67 -5.61
C LYS A 407 22.64 8.33 -5.82
#